data_AF-A0A950VXV8-F1
#
_entry.id   AF-A0A950VXV8-F1
#
_cell.length_a   1.000
_cell.length_b   1.000
_cell.length_c   1.000
_cell.angle_alpha   90.00
_cell.angle_beta   90.00
_cell.angle_gamma   90.00
#
_symmetry.space_group_name_H-M   'P 1'
#
loop_
_entity.id
_entity.type
_entity.pdbx_description
1 polymer ?
#
loop_
_entity_poly.entity_id
_entity_poly.type
_entity_poly.pdbx_seq_one_letter_code
_entity_poly.pdbx_strand_id
1 'polypeptide(L)'
;MKSLFFFAAALLFCASAALANPPRITFMRTMAPAHDLAPAESLAVIYAIGDSNKIEGFVERFVDLVSRAGLLRIVNAVENNHHLLVDDLSLRSVRRAHPADAYLGINRFTCEGTERSGEGSETLDSGDRVRRMHHWIDAVCSARIDVLSSEGKKILSYTARGEGTSPRAVSLSPDERDVAFEQAARYAAVSAAEGITPRSVRETIELDETAPSFDDGFSMITSERLEDARAIWQAAAVRHRNSAPLYFDLGAVSEAIGDLNAARDYYEKAARLSPKERRYATELRLFHRRNVAANEKAARRRP
;
A
#
# COMPACT_ATOMS: atom_id res chain seq x y z
N MET A 1 -53.08 24.63 -57.96
CA MET A 1 -52.72 23.48 -57.08
C MET A 1 -51.24 23.20 -57.19
N LYS A 2 -50.46 23.50 -56.15
CA LYS A 2 -49.18 22.83 -55.78
C LYS A 2 -48.63 23.51 -54.52
N SER A 3 -48.84 22.86 -53.38
CA SER A 3 -48.37 23.26 -52.07
C SER A 3 -46.94 22.74 -51.88
N LEU A 4 -45.99 23.63 -51.55
CA LEU A 4 -44.65 23.24 -51.10
C LEU A 4 -44.66 23.11 -49.57
N PHE A 5 -44.38 21.89 -49.10
CA PHE A 5 -44.14 21.57 -47.70
C PHE A 5 -42.71 21.98 -47.30
N PHE A 6 -42.58 22.80 -46.27
CA PHE A 6 -41.33 23.05 -45.54
C PHE A 6 -41.18 22.00 -44.44
N PHE A 7 -40.14 21.17 -44.51
CA PHE A 7 -39.71 20.30 -43.40
C PHE A 7 -38.60 21.00 -42.62
N ALA A 8 -38.87 21.36 -41.36
CA ALA A 8 -37.88 21.82 -40.40
C ALA A 8 -37.29 20.60 -39.67
N ALA A 9 -36.01 20.32 -39.88
CA ALA A 9 -35.27 19.30 -39.13
C ALA A 9 -34.73 19.91 -37.82
N ALA A 10 -35.29 19.50 -36.70
CA ALA A 10 -34.79 19.83 -35.37
C ALA A 10 -33.59 18.92 -35.02
N LEU A 11 -32.39 19.48 -35.05
CA LEU A 11 -31.16 18.86 -34.53
C LEU A 11 -31.18 18.91 -33.00
N LEU A 12 -31.56 17.80 -32.37
CA LEU A 12 -31.34 17.57 -30.94
C LEU A 12 -29.84 17.32 -30.70
N PHE A 13 -29.13 18.34 -30.22
CA PHE A 13 -27.81 18.17 -29.60
C PHE A 13 -28.00 17.49 -28.25
N CYS A 14 -27.74 16.18 -28.19
CA CYS A 14 -27.49 15.49 -26.93
C CYS A 14 -26.16 16.00 -26.37
N ALA A 15 -26.21 17.04 -25.53
CA ALA A 15 -25.09 17.45 -24.70
C ALA A 15 -24.77 16.30 -23.75
N SER A 16 -23.75 15.52 -24.08
CA SER A 16 -23.12 14.61 -23.13
C SER A 16 -22.53 15.48 -22.04
N ALA A 17 -23.20 15.56 -20.89
CA ALA A 17 -22.60 16.11 -19.68
C ALA A 17 -21.45 15.16 -19.32
N ALA A 18 -20.26 15.45 -19.84
CA ALA A 18 -19.03 14.89 -19.34
C ALA A 18 -18.99 15.28 -17.86
N LEU A 19 -19.16 14.29 -16.99
CA LEU A 19 -18.95 14.47 -15.56
C LEU A 19 -17.49 14.84 -15.39
N ALA A 20 -17.21 16.15 -15.36
CA ALA A 20 -15.89 16.67 -15.09
C ALA A 20 -15.51 16.17 -13.68
N ASN A 21 -14.48 15.34 -13.61
CA ASN A 21 -13.93 14.94 -12.31
C ASN A 21 -13.52 16.21 -11.58
N PRO A 22 -13.84 16.36 -10.29
CA PRO A 22 -13.43 17.54 -9.54
C PRO A 22 -11.90 17.66 -9.59
N PRO A 23 -11.34 18.88 -9.62
CA PRO A 23 -9.90 19.09 -9.72
C PRO A 23 -9.22 18.55 -8.47
N ARG A 24 -8.16 17.77 -8.68
CA ARG A 24 -7.44 17.11 -7.60
C ARG A 24 -5.95 17.27 -7.79
N ILE A 25 -5.23 17.33 -6.67
CA ILE A 25 -3.79 17.10 -6.65
C ILE A 25 -3.53 15.66 -6.23
N THR A 26 -2.67 14.97 -6.98
CA THR A 26 -2.20 13.62 -6.64
C THR A 26 -0.72 13.70 -6.31
N PHE A 27 -0.30 13.02 -5.25
CA PHE A 27 1.12 12.85 -4.93
C PHE A 27 1.38 11.45 -4.38
N MET A 28 2.64 11.03 -4.48
CA MET A 28 3.10 9.77 -3.89
C MET A 28 3.68 10.06 -2.52
N ARG A 29 3.28 9.27 -1.53
CA ARG A 29 3.83 9.35 -0.18
C ARG A 29 4.43 8.02 0.23
N THR A 30 5.64 8.06 0.76
CA THR A 30 6.25 6.90 1.41
C THR A 30 5.68 6.77 2.83
N MET A 31 4.96 5.68 3.08
CA MET A 31 4.57 5.23 4.41
C MET A 31 5.70 4.41 5.01
N ALA A 32 6.01 4.67 6.27
CA ALA A 32 6.92 3.84 7.04
C ALA A 32 6.42 2.38 7.10
N PRO A 33 7.32 1.41 7.20
CA PRO A 33 6.94 0.01 7.39
C PRO A 33 6.19 -0.16 8.72
N ALA A 34 5.39 -1.22 8.82
CA ALA A 34 4.68 -1.53 10.06
C ALA A 34 5.64 -1.91 11.20
N HIS A 35 6.78 -2.49 10.83
CA HIS A 35 7.87 -2.88 11.72
C HIS A 35 9.13 -2.13 11.30
N ASP A 36 9.49 -1.12 12.09
CA ASP A 36 10.74 -0.37 11.93
C ASP A 36 11.93 -1.25 12.32
N LEU A 37 12.82 -1.51 11.38
CA LEU A 37 14.03 -2.31 11.58
C LEU A 37 15.24 -1.46 12.02
N ALA A 38 14.99 -0.22 12.47
CA ALA A 38 16.02 0.76 12.82
C ALA A 38 16.87 1.12 11.56
N PRO A 39 18.08 1.73 11.65
CA PRO A 39 18.82 2.17 10.46
C PRO A 39 19.48 1.00 9.70
N ALA A 40 18.84 -0.18 9.67
CA ALA A 40 19.33 -1.32 8.92
C ALA A 40 19.23 -1.03 7.42
N GLU A 41 20.36 -1.15 6.71
CA GLU A 41 20.41 -1.06 5.25
C GLU A 41 20.55 -2.45 4.63
N SER A 42 21.04 -3.41 5.42
CA SER A 42 21.28 -4.78 5.01
C SER A 42 20.69 -5.82 5.97
N LEU A 43 20.06 -6.84 5.39
CA LEU A 43 19.38 -7.92 6.08
C LEU A 43 19.90 -9.28 5.60
N ALA A 44 19.90 -10.28 6.48
CA ALA A 44 20.12 -11.66 6.09
C ALA A 44 19.09 -12.58 6.77
N VAL A 45 18.42 -13.44 6.00
CA VAL A 45 17.60 -14.52 6.54
C VAL A 45 18.54 -15.67 6.90
N ILE A 46 18.68 -15.98 8.20
CA ILE A 46 19.75 -16.89 8.68
C ILE A 46 19.24 -18.26 9.14
N TYR A 47 17.93 -18.42 9.32
CA TYR A 47 17.30 -19.72 9.51
C TYR A 47 15.82 -19.63 9.19
N ALA A 48 15.25 -20.78 8.82
CA ALA A 48 13.82 -20.93 8.60
C ALA A 48 13.36 -22.32 9.05
N ILE A 49 12.40 -22.36 9.96
CA ILE A 49 11.85 -23.57 10.58
C ILE A 49 10.35 -23.63 10.27
N GLY A 50 9.89 -24.74 9.74
CA GLY A 50 8.49 -24.96 9.44
C GLY A 50 8.13 -26.44 9.32
N ASP A 51 6.83 -26.74 9.41
CA ASP A 51 6.28 -28.09 9.25
C ASP A 51 5.77 -28.35 7.82
N SER A 52 5.90 -27.36 6.93
CA SER A 52 5.47 -27.42 5.54
C SER A 52 6.65 -27.24 4.59
N ASN A 53 6.66 -27.99 3.50
CA ASN A 53 7.61 -27.81 2.39
C ASN A 53 7.47 -26.45 1.69
N LYS A 54 6.40 -25.68 1.96
CA LYS A 54 6.18 -24.35 1.40
C LYS A 54 7.05 -23.25 2.02
N ILE A 55 7.83 -23.58 3.07
CA ILE A 55 8.72 -22.61 3.71
C ILE A 55 9.82 -22.09 2.76
N GLU A 56 10.33 -22.94 1.86
CA GLU A 56 11.34 -22.57 0.88
C GLU A 56 10.79 -21.49 -0.07
N GLY A 57 9.64 -21.77 -0.70
CA GLY A 57 8.94 -20.81 -1.56
C GLY A 57 8.54 -19.52 -0.83
N PHE A 58 8.19 -19.60 0.46
CA PHE A 58 7.97 -18.41 1.30
C PHE A 58 9.25 -17.56 1.45
N VAL A 59 10.39 -18.18 1.80
CA VAL A 59 11.67 -17.47 2.01
C VAL A 59 12.14 -16.82 0.72
N GLU A 60 12.19 -17.58 -0.38
CA GLU A 60 12.61 -17.07 -1.69
C GLU A 60 11.76 -15.87 -2.11
N ARG A 61 10.44 -16.00 -2.00
CA ARG A 61 9.52 -14.94 -2.40
C ARG A 61 9.64 -13.71 -1.51
N PHE A 62 9.81 -13.91 -0.20
CA PHE A 62 10.01 -12.83 0.75
C PHE A 62 11.29 -12.04 0.42
N VAL A 63 12.40 -12.73 0.17
CA VAL A 63 13.69 -12.11 -0.21
C VAL A 63 13.56 -11.36 -1.54
N ASP A 64 12.95 -11.94 -2.57
CA ASP A 64 12.70 -11.28 -3.87
C ASP A 64 11.87 -10.00 -3.70
N LEU A 65 10.79 -10.04 -2.92
CA LEU A 65 9.91 -8.88 -2.70
C LEU A 65 10.62 -7.75 -1.96
N VAL A 66 11.37 -8.07 -0.90
CA VAL A 66 12.13 -7.07 -0.14
C VAL A 66 13.25 -6.47 -1.00
N SER A 67 13.94 -7.29 -1.80
CA SER A 67 14.97 -6.81 -2.71
C SER A 67 14.40 -5.88 -3.79
N ARG A 68 13.22 -6.18 -4.35
CA ARG A 68 12.56 -5.33 -5.36
C ARG A 68 12.08 -3.99 -4.82
N ALA A 69 11.79 -3.90 -3.53
CA ALA A 69 11.44 -2.62 -2.90
C ALA A 69 12.61 -1.62 -2.92
N GLY A 70 13.86 -2.09 -3.09
CA GLY A 70 15.04 -1.26 -3.35
C GLY A 70 15.57 -0.45 -2.15
N LEU A 71 14.94 -0.58 -0.98
CA LEU A 71 15.29 0.18 0.23
C LEU A 71 16.16 -0.63 1.21
N LEU A 72 16.17 -1.95 1.09
CA LEU A 72 16.89 -2.88 1.95
C LEU A 72 17.61 -3.90 1.07
N ARG A 73 18.91 -4.12 1.31
CA ARG A 73 19.66 -5.21 0.69
C ARG A 73 19.45 -6.47 1.52
N ILE A 74 18.67 -7.41 1.02
CA ILE A 74 18.41 -8.68 1.71
C ILE A 74 19.13 -9.85 1.02
N VAL A 75 19.64 -10.79 1.80
CA VAL A 75 20.20 -12.05 1.29
C VAL A 75 19.55 -13.26 1.96
N ASN A 76 19.38 -14.34 1.20
CA ASN A 76 18.98 -15.63 1.73
C ASN A 76 20.23 -16.40 2.17
N ALA A 77 20.49 -16.51 3.48
CA ALA A 77 21.58 -17.32 4.03
C ALA A 77 21.12 -18.71 4.48
N VAL A 78 19.89 -19.09 4.14
CA VAL A 78 19.31 -20.42 4.46
C VAL A 78 19.65 -21.46 3.38
N GLU A 79 20.14 -21.02 2.22
CA GLU A 79 20.50 -21.89 1.09
C GLU A 79 21.50 -23.00 1.52
N ASN A 80 21.30 -24.22 1.00
CA ASN A 80 22.00 -25.48 1.34
C ASN A 80 21.51 -26.24 2.58
N ASN A 81 20.21 -26.27 2.87
CA ASN A 81 19.61 -27.15 3.89
C ASN A 81 20.09 -26.91 5.34
N HIS A 82 20.54 -25.71 5.71
CA HIS A 82 20.93 -25.39 7.09
C HIS A 82 19.72 -25.19 8.04
N HIS A 83 18.52 -25.63 7.64
CA HIS A 83 17.28 -25.55 8.44
C HIS A 83 17.33 -26.28 9.79
N LEU A 84 18.39 -27.07 10.06
CA LEU A 84 18.37 -28.10 11.11
C LEU A 84 19.28 -27.83 12.32
N LEU A 85 20.12 -26.79 12.32
CA LEU A 85 21.03 -26.51 13.43
C LEU A 85 20.84 -25.09 13.96
N VAL A 86 19.87 -24.94 14.87
CA VAL A 86 19.61 -23.71 15.63
C VAL A 86 20.42 -23.72 16.93
N ASP A 87 21.73 -23.96 16.83
CA ASP A 87 22.63 -23.73 17.96
C ASP A 87 23.32 -22.37 17.82
N ASP A 88 23.63 -21.76 18.97
CA ASP A 88 24.23 -20.42 19.00
C ASP A 88 25.58 -20.35 18.25
N LEU A 89 26.30 -21.47 18.17
CA LEU A 89 27.57 -21.56 17.46
C LEU A 89 27.39 -21.49 15.94
N SER A 90 26.44 -22.25 15.38
CA SER A 90 26.14 -22.20 13.94
C SER A 90 25.60 -20.82 13.55
N LEU A 91 24.70 -20.24 14.34
CA LEU A 91 24.17 -18.90 14.07
C LEU A 91 25.29 -17.84 14.09
N ARG A 92 26.25 -17.93 15.01
CA ARG A 92 27.43 -17.04 15.01
C ARG A 92 28.28 -17.23 13.76
N SER A 93 28.43 -18.46 13.27
CA SER A 93 29.17 -18.74 12.04
C SER A 93 28.49 -18.13 10.82
N VAL A 94 27.18 -18.35 10.66
CA VAL A 94 26.37 -17.78 9.56
C VAL A 94 26.42 -16.26 9.57
N ARG A 95 26.27 -15.61 10.74
CA ARG A 95 26.38 -14.14 10.84
C ARG A 95 27.74 -13.61 10.42
N ARG A 96 28.84 -14.36 10.66
CA ARG A 96 30.18 -13.99 10.19
C ARG A 96 30.33 -14.15 8.68
N ALA A 97 29.73 -15.18 8.09
CA ALA A 97 29.74 -15.41 6.65
C ALA A 97 28.85 -14.43 5.88
N HIS A 98 27.75 -13.99 6.50
CA HIS A 98 26.77 -13.06 5.94
C HIS A 98 26.62 -11.84 6.86
N PRO A 99 27.55 -10.88 6.84
CA PRO A 99 27.44 -9.67 7.65
C PRO A 99 26.22 -8.84 7.21
N ALA A 100 25.39 -8.47 8.18
CA ALA A 100 24.19 -7.65 7.99
C ALA A 100 23.93 -6.78 9.22
N ASP A 101 23.16 -5.69 9.05
CA ASP A 101 22.81 -4.79 10.15
C ASP A 101 21.76 -5.41 11.08
N ALA A 102 20.86 -6.21 10.49
CA ALA A 102 19.89 -7.02 11.21
C ALA A 102 19.72 -8.40 10.53
N TYR A 103 19.30 -9.36 11.33
CA TYR A 103 19.10 -10.74 10.91
C TYR A 103 17.65 -11.15 11.08
N LEU A 104 17.15 -11.95 10.14
CA LEU A 104 15.80 -12.47 10.16
C LEU A 104 15.82 -13.97 10.40
N GLY A 105 14.97 -14.42 11.30
CA GLY A 105 14.77 -15.83 11.61
C GLY A 105 13.31 -16.20 11.51
N ILE A 106 12.96 -17.18 10.66
CA ILE A 106 11.60 -17.70 10.59
C ILE A 106 11.49 -18.84 11.60
N ASN A 107 11.02 -18.53 12.79
CA ASN A 107 10.96 -19.49 13.91
C ASN A 107 9.89 -20.56 13.72
N ARG A 108 8.82 -20.21 13.02
CA ARG A 108 7.68 -21.10 12.79
C ARG A 108 6.99 -20.68 11.51
N PHE A 109 6.96 -21.60 10.55
CA PHE A 109 6.15 -21.50 9.35
C PHE A 109 5.22 -22.71 9.30
N THR A 110 3.90 -22.46 9.28
CA THR A 110 2.91 -23.53 9.23
C THR A 110 1.81 -23.22 8.23
N CYS A 111 1.27 -24.26 7.62
CA CYS A 111 0.12 -24.15 6.74
C CYS A 111 -0.97 -25.14 7.12
N GLU A 112 -2.21 -24.68 7.10
CA GLU A 112 -3.41 -25.46 7.42
C GLU A 112 -4.42 -25.32 6.27
N GLY A 113 -5.08 -26.42 5.91
CA GLY A 113 -6.09 -26.44 4.84
C GLY A 113 -7.41 -26.99 5.36
N THR A 114 -8.51 -26.36 4.97
CA THR A 114 -9.88 -26.85 5.24
C THR A 114 -10.54 -27.24 3.93
N GLU A 115 -10.94 -28.50 3.82
CA GLU A 115 -11.74 -28.97 2.68
C GLU A 115 -13.18 -28.47 2.81
N ARG A 116 -13.70 -27.93 1.70
CA ARG A 116 -15.03 -27.37 1.55
C ARG A 116 -15.72 -28.05 0.39
N SER A 117 -17.04 -28.08 0.42
CA SER A 117 -17.86 -28.55 -0.68
C SER A 117 -19.14 -27.72 -0.81
N GLY A 118 -19.67 -27.62 -2.02
CA GLY A 118 -20.93 -26.93 -2.29
C GLY A 118 -21.48 -27.24 -3.68
N GLU A 119 -22.81 -27.14 -3.84
CA GLU A 119 -23.45 -27.29 -5.15
C GLU A 119 -23.15 -26.09 -6.05
N GLY A 120 -22.61 -26.35 -7.24
CA GLY A 120 -22.40 -25.39 -8.32
C GLY A 120 -23.16 -25.78 -9.57
N SER A 121 -23.53 -24.80 -10.40
CA SER A 121 -24.03 -25.07 -11.75
C SER A 121 -22.87 -25.09 -12.74
N GLU A 122 -22.68 -26.18 -13.44
CA GLU A 122 -21.72 -26.34 -14.54
C GLU A 122 -22.46 -26.41 -15.87
N THR A 123 -21.92 -25.80 -16.92
CA THR A 123 -22.43 -25.92 -18.28
C THR A 123 -21.62 -26.99 -18.99
N LEU A 124 -22.28 -28.04 -19.47
CA LEU A 124 -21.64 -29.09 -20.26
C LEU A 124 -21.32 -28.58 -21.67
N ASP A 125 -20.47 -29.29 -22.41
CA ASP A 125 -20.19 -28.99 -23.82
C ASP A 125 -21.46 -29.02 -24.70
N SER A 126 -22.51 -29.72 -24.26
CA SER A 126 -23.84 -29.73 -24.90
C SER A 126 -24.62 -28.42 -24.72
N GLY A 127 -24.16 -27.52 -23.85
CA GLY A 127 -24.88 -26.31 -23.44
C GLY A 127 -25.86 -26.53 -22.28
N ASP A 128 -26.05 -27.78 -21.84
CA ASP A 128 -26.94 -28.10 -20.71
C ASP A 128 -26.33 -27.62 -19.39
N ARG A 129 -27.17 -27.05 -18.53
CA ARG A 129 -26.78 -26.66 -17.17
C ARG A 129 -27.07 -27.81 -16.20
N VAL A 130 -26.03 -28.35 -15.59
CA VAL A 130 -26.13 -29.39 -14.56
C VAL A 130 -25.71 -28.85 -13.21
N ARG A 131 -26.33 -29.33 -12.13
CA ARG A 131 -25.86 -29.08 -10.77
C ARG A 131 -24.91 -30.19 -10.36
N ARG A 132 -23.73 -29.83 -9.87
CA ARG A 132 -22.72 -30.77 -9.37
C ARG A 132 -22.21 -30.32 -8.01
N MET A 133 -21.74 -31.27 -7.21
CA MET A 133 -21.01 -30.99 -5.99
C MET A 133 -19.56 -30.64 -6.36
N HIS A 134 -19.11 -29.44 -6.02
CA HIS A 134 -17.72 -29.03 -6.19
C HIS A 134 -17.04 -29.03 -4.83
N HIS A 135 -15.80 -29.49 -4.81
CA HIS A 135 -14.89 -29.48 -3.69
C HIS A 135 -13.80 -28.44 -3.92
N TRP A 136 -13.36 -27.76 -2.86
CA TRP A 136 -12.17 -26.90 -2.86
C TRP A 136 -11.49 -26.93 -1.49
N ILE A 137 -10.24 -26.47 -1.44
CA ILE A 137 -9.50 -26.24 -0.20
C ILE A 137 -9.34 -24.74 -0.01
N ASP A 138 -9.66 -24.27 1.18
CA ASP A 138 -9.21 -22.98 1.69
C ASP A 138 -8.00 -23.23 2.58
N ALA A 139 -6.84 -22.69 2.20
CA ALA A 139 -5.58 -22.84 2.90
C ALA A 139 -5.13 -21.53 3.53
N VAL A 140 -4.43 -21.64 4.64
CA VAL A 140 -3.86 -20.53 5.41
C VAL A 140 -2.44 -20.89 5.76
N CYS A 141 -1.48 -20.02 5.43
CA CYS A 141 -0.10 -20.14 5.90
C CYS A 141 0.22 -18.97 6.84
N SER A 142 1.02 -19.24 7.88
CA SER A 142 1.47 -18.24 8.83
C SER A 142 2.96 -18.39 9.14
N ALA A 143 3.66 -17.27 9.25
CA ALA A 143 5.10 -17.19 9.50
C ALA A 143 5.36 -16.31 10.72
N ARG A 144 6.02 -16.82 11.76
CA ARG A 144 6.56 -16.01 12.86
C ARG A 144 8.01 -15.64 12.56
N ILE A 145 8.24 -14.35 12.37
CA ILE A 145 9.54 -13.79 11.97
C ILE A 145 10.12 -13.05 13.17
N ASP A 146 11.31 -13.46 13.57
CA ASP A 146 12.12 -12.77 14.55
C ASP A 146 13.16 -11.90 13.87
N VAL A 147 13.29 -10.68 14.36
CA VAL A 147 14.35 -9.75 13.94
C VAL A 147 15.39 -9.72 15.06
N LEU A 148 16.63 -9.99 14.70
CA LEU A 148 17.77 -9.95 15.59
C LEU A 148 18.69 -8.79 15.21
N SER A 149 19.35 -8.19 16.19
CA SER A 149 20.42 -7.21 15.99
C SER A 149 21.66 -7.88 15.40
N SER A 150 22.63 -7.07 15.02
CA SER A 150 23.95 -7.55 14.55
C SER A 150 24.65 -8.45 15.58
N GLU A 151 24.42 -8.23 16.88
CA GLU A 151 24.94 -9.09 17.96
C GLU A 151 24.14 -10.39 18.15
N GLY A 152 23.01 -10.53 17.46
CA GLY A 152 22.09 -11.67 17.58
C GLY A 152 21.05 -11.52 18.68
N LYS A 153 20.90 -10.34 19.27
CA LYS A 153 19.86 -10.09 20.28
C LYS A 153 18.55 -9.84 19.57
N LYS A 154 17.48 -10.52 19.98
CA LYS A 154 16.14 -10.27 19.46
C LYS A 154 15.69 -8.82 19.72
N ILE A 155 15.36 -8.11 18.65
CA ILE A 155 14.82 -6.74 18.67
C ILE A 155 13.30 -6.79 18.70
N LEU A 156 12.68 -7.52 17.76
CA LEU A 156 11.24 -7.66 17.66
C LEU A 156 10.83 -9.03 17.08
N SER A 157 9.53 -9.31 17.13
CA SER A 157 8.91 -10.48 16.53
C SER A 157 7.59 -10.05 15.91
N TYR A 158 7.28 -10.54 14.72
CA TYR A 158 5.99 -10.30 14.08
C TYR A 158 5.50 -11.54 13.33
N THR A 159 4.21 -11.55 13.00
CA THR A 159 3.58 -12.66 12.28
C THR A 159 3.07 -12.16 10.95
N ALA A 160 3.39 -12.89 9.88
CA ALA A 160 2.79 -12.72 8.57
C ALA A 160 1.81 -13.86 8.28
N ARG A 161 0.73 -13.57 7.55
CA ARG A 161 -0.32 -14.54 7.22
C ARG A 161 -0.75 -14.35 5.77
N GLY A 162 -1.02 -15.46 5.09
CA GLY A 162 -1.61 -15.48 3.76
C GLY A 162 -2.67 -16.56 3.65
N GLU A 163 -3.61 -16.35 2.74
CA GLU A 163 -4.74 -17.24 2.50
C GLU A 163 -4.80 -17.59 1.01
N GLY A 164 -5.18 -18.82 0.68
CA GLY A 164 -5.26 -19.29 -0.70
C GLY A 164 -6.43 -20.24 -0.87
N THR A 165 -6.96 -20.34 -2.09
CA THR A 165 -8.11 -21.20 -2.39
C THR A 165 -7.82 -22.01 -3.65
N SER A 166 -8.03 -23.32 -3.59
CA SER A 166 -7.86 -24.19 -4.75
C SER A 166 -8.93 -23.88 -5.80
N PRO A 167 -8.75 -24.34 -7.06
CA PRO A 167 -9.85 -24.45 -8.00
C PRO A 167 -11.01 -25.25 -7.40
N ARG A 168 -12.24 -24.97 -7.87
CA ARG A 168 -13.44 -25.73 -7.50
C ARG A 168 -13.66 -26.84 -8.51
N ALA A 169 -13.44 -28.09 -8.11
CA ALA A 169 -13.56 -29.26 -8.98
C ALA A 169 -14.46 -30.34 -8.37
N VAL A 170 -15.02 -31.23 -9.19
CA VAL A 170 -15.82 -32.37 -8.70
C VAL A 170 -14.98 -33.32 -7.85
N SER A 171 -13.69 -33.41 -8.14
CA SER A 171 -12.69 -34.12 -7.35
C SER A 171 -11.37 -33.37 -7.45
N LEU A 172 -10.75 -33.06 -6.32
CA LEU A 172 -9.46 -32.36 -6.31
C LEU A 172 -8.30 -33.35 -6.36
N SER A 173 -7.48 -33.23 -7.38
CA SER A 173 -6.14 -33.84 -7.45
C SER A 173 -5.19 -33.24 -6.40
N PRO A 174 -4.12 -33.96 -6.01
CA PRO A 174 -3.10 -33.42 -5.10
C PRO A 174 -2.51 -32.07 -5.58
N ASP A 175 -2.28 -31.92 -6.88
CA ASP A 175 -1.73 -30.69 -7.45
C ASP A 175 -2.71 -29.52 -7.33
N GLU A 176 -4.00 -29.75 -7.57
CA GLU A 176 -5.04 -28.72 -7.37
C GLU A 176 -5.16 -28.32 -5.90
N ARG A 177 -5.02 -29.28 -4.98
CA ARG A 177 -4.96 -29.01 -3.53
C ARG A 177 -3.74 -28.15 -3.19
N ASP A 178 -2.60 -28.46 -3.78
CA ASP A 178 -1.33 -27.76 -3.55
C ASP A 178 -1.36 -26.29 -3.98
N VAL A 179 -2.13 -25.94 -5.02
CA VAL A 179 -2.33 -24.56 -5.46
C VAL A 179 -2.79 -23.64 -4.31
N ALA A 180 -3.69 -24.11 -3.44
CA ALA A 180 -4.17 -23.32 -2.31
C ALA A 180 -3.04 -22.99 -1.34
N PHE A 181 -2.19 -23.97 -1.03
CA PHE A 181 -1.07 -23.83 -0.11
C PHE A 181 0.05 -22.94 -0.69
N GLU A 182 0.37 -23.09 -1.97
CA GLU A 182 1.32 -22.22 -2.67
C GLU A 182 0.85 -20.76 -2.68
N GLN A 183 -0.43 -20.53 -2.97
CA GLN A 183 -1.01 -19.19 -2.90
C GLN A 183 -0.94 -18.62 -1.49
N ALA A 184 -1.33 -19.40 -0.48
CA ALA A 184 -1.30 -18.97 0.91
C ALA A 184 0.13 -18.61 1.38
N ALA A 185 1.13 -19.43 1.03
CA ALA A 185 2.54 -19.17 1.32
C ALA A 185 3.04 -17.90 0.62
N ARG A 186 2.71 -17.74 -0.66
CA ARG A 186 3.04 -16.53 -1.44
C ARG A 186 2.47 -15.27 -0.82
N TYR A 187 1.19 -15.29 -0.42
CA TYR A 187 0.58 -14.11 0.23
C TYR A 187 1.12 -13.86 1.63
N ALA A 188 1.50 -14.91 2.37
CA ALA A 188 2.21 -14.73 3.63
C ALA A 188 3.56 -14.02 3.40
N ALA A 189 4.29 -14.36 2.34
CA ALA A 189 5.54 -13.68 1.98
C ALA A 189 5.32 -12.20 1.60
N VAL A 190 4.23 -11.89 0.88
CA VAL A 190 3.82 -10.50 0.61
C VAL A 190 3.56 -9.74 1.90
N SER A 191 2.73 -10.31 2.79
CA SER A 191 2.42 -9.73 4.09
C SER A 191 3.70 -9.51 4.93
N ALA A 192 4.64 -10.45 4.90
CA ALA A 192 5.92 -10.35 5.59
C ALA A 192 6.79 -9.21 5.06
N ALA A 193 6.90 -9.09 3.74
CA ALA A 193 7.68 -8.05 3.07
C ALA A 193 7.09 -6.66 3.30
N GLU A 194 5.77 -6.50 3.15
CA GLU A 194 5.07 -5.24 3.44
C GLU A 194 5.19 -4.81 4.91
N GLY A 195 5.38 -5.77 5.82
CA GLY A 195 5.61 -5.52 7.23
C GLY A 195 6.88 -4.72 7.50
N ILE A 196 7.93 -4.91 6.69
CA ILE A 196 9.26 -4.32 6.92
C ILE A 196 9.73 -3.36 5.81
N THR A 197 9.04 -3.32 4.68
CA THR A 197 9.36 -2.40 3.58
C THR A 197 8.46 -1.16 3.62
N PRO A 198 9.02 0.05 3.43
CA PRO A 198 8.22 1.24 3.22
C PRO A 198 7.30 1.09 1.99
N ARG A 199 6.07 1.57 2.10
CA ARG A 199 5.08 1.48 1.02
C ARG A 199 4.83 2.84 0.40
N SER A 200 4.77 2.90 -0.94
CA SER A 200 4.39 4.13 -1.64
C SER A 200 2.88 4.15 -1.85
N VAL A 201 2.20 5.10 -1.22
CA VAL A 201 0.75 5.30 -1.34
C VAL A 201 0.48 6.52 -2.21
N ARG A 202 -0.39 6.34 -3.20
CA ARG A 202 -0.91 7.44 -4.01
C ARG A 202 -2.04 8.11 -3.24
N GLU A 203 -1.80 9.34 -2.82
CA GLU A 203 -2.79 10.18 -2.14
C GLU A 203 -3.40 11.15 -3.14
N THR A 204 -4.63 11.58 -2.88
CA THR A 204 -5.31 12.55 -3.74
C THR A 204 -6.18 13.46 -2.90
N ILE A 205 -6.08 14.77 -3.15
CA ILE A 205 -6.82 15.79 -2.42
C ILE A 205 -7.62 16.59 -3.44
N GLU A 206 -8.93 16.63 -3.26
CA GLU A 206 -9.81 17.49 -4.07
C GLU A 206 -9.60 18.94 -3.66
N LEU A 207 -9.35 19.80 -4.65
CA LEU A 207 -9.08 21.21 -4.43
C LEU A 207 -10.39 22.02 -4.33
N ASP A 208 -10.29 23.28 -3.91
CA ASP A 208 -11.40 24.21 -3.80
C ASP A 208 -11.39 25.22 -4.94
N GLU A 209 -12.19 24.96 -5.98
CA GLU A 209 -12.35 25.83 -7.15
C GLU A 209 -12.74 27.28 -6.82
N THR A 210 -13.24 27.55 -5.61
CA THR A 210 -13.58 28.91 -5.18
C THR A 210 -12.37 29.72 -4.69
N ALA A 211 -11.16 29.14 -4.70
CA ALA A 211 -9.93 29.83 -4.38
C ALA A 211 -9.61 30.94 -5.39
N PRO A 212 -9.18 32.14 -4.94
CA PRO A 212 -8.63 33.16 -5.83
C PRO A 212 -7.43 32.63 -6.61
N SER A 213 -7.37 32.94 -7.91
CA SER A 213 -6.35 32.43 -8.84
C SER A 213 -6.31 30.90 -8.93
N PHE A 214 -7.48 30.24 -8.80
CA PHE A 214 -7.60 28.78 -8.91
C PHE A 214 -7.05 28.27 -10.25
N ASP A 215 -7.55 28.79 -11.38
CA ASP A 215 -7.18 28.32 -12.72
C ASP A 215 -5.67 28.42 -12.99
N ASP A 216 -5.05 29.53 -12.58
CA ASP A 216 -3.61 29.76 -12.73
C ASP A 216 -2.79 28.74 -11.93
N GLY A 217 -3.16 28.53 -10.66
CA GLY A 217 -2.49 27.55 -9.79
C GLY A 217 -2.72 26.12 -10.26
N PHE A 218 -3.95 25.77 -10.64
CA PHE A 218 -4.30 24.44 -11.11
C PHE A 218 -3.61 24.09 -12.44
N SER A 219 -3.45 25.06 -13.34
CA SER A 219 -2.66 24.90 -14.58
C SER A 219 -1.19 24.54 -14.30
N MET A 220 -0.61 25.08 -13.22
CA MET A 220 0.73 24.68 -12.80
C MET A 220 0.75 23.26 -12.22
N ILE A 221 -0.27 22.85 -11.46
CA ILE A 221 -0.39 21.48 -10.94
C ILE A 221 -0.49 20.45 -12.08
N THR A 222 -1.32 20.70 -13.08
CA THR A 222 -1.47 19.80 -14.24
C THR A 222 -0.20 19.72 -15.11
N SER A 223 0.67 20.71 -15.00
CA SER A 223 2.00 20.76 -15.61
C SER A 223 3.11 20.20 -14.70
N GLU A 224 2.77 19.57 -13.57
CA GLU A 224 3.69 19.03 -12.56
C GLU A 224 4.62 20.10 -11.91
N ARG A 225 4.25 21.38 -12.00
CA ARG A 225 5.00 22.53 -11.47
C ARG A 225 4.45 22.98 -10.12
N LEU A 226 4.50 22.09 -9.12
CA LEU A 226 3.88 22.31 -7.80
C LEU A 226 4.41 23.57 -7.09
N GLU A 227 5.70 23.86 -7.21
CA GLU A 227 6.32 25.04 -6.60
C GLU A 227 5.79 26.35 -7.19
N ASP A 228 5.54 26.38 -8.51
CA ASP A 228 4.97 27.54 -9.18
C ASP A 228 3.50 27.74 -8.78
N ALA A 229 2.73 26.65 -8.65
CA ALA A 229 1.37 26.69 -8.10
C ALA A 229 1.36 27.33 -6.69
N ARG A 230 2.28 26.88 -5.83
CA ARG A 230 2.47 27.44 -4.48
C ARG A 230 2.77 28.93 -4.53
N ALA A 231 3.71 29.36 -5.38
CA ALA A 231 4.09 30.76 -5.51
C ALA A 231 2.92 31.66 -5.97
N ILE A 232 2.13 31.21 -6.96
CA ILE A 232 0.93 31.91 -7.44
C ILE A 232 -0.08 32.11 -6.30
N TRP A 233 -0.41 31.05 -5.57
CA TRP A 233 -1.38 31.14 -4.49
C TRP A 233 -0.86 31.89 -3.26
N GLN A 234 0.44 31.84 -2.97
CA GLN A 234 1.06 32.68 -1.94
C GLN A 234 0.94 34.17 -2.29
N ALA A 235 1.16 34.54 -3.56
CA ALA A 235 0.94 35.91 -4.03
C ALA A 235 -0.54 36.33 -3.96
N ALA A 236 -1.47 35.43 -4.26
CA ALA A 236 -2.90 35.68 -4.07
C ALA A 236 -3.27 35.87 -2.59
N ALA A 237 -2.63 35.13 -1.67
CA ALA A 237 -2.91 35.17 -0.24
C ALA A 237 -2.59 36.53 0.41
N VAL A 238 -1.70 37.33 -0.19
CA VAL A 238 -1.42 38.71 0.23
C VAL A 238 -2.65 39.60 0.11
N ARG A 239 -3.44 39.42 -0.96
CA ARG A 239 -4.67 40.17 -1.27
C ARG A 239 -5.91 39.54 -0.64
N HIS A 240 -5.92 38.22 -0.52
CA HIS A 240 -7.08 37.44 -0.05
C HIS A 240 -6.80 36.76 1.30
N ARG A 241 -6.43 37.56 2.31
CA ARG A 241 -5.97 37.07 3.63
C ARG A 241 -6.98 36.24 4.41
N ASN A 242 -8.26 36.32 4.06
CA ASN A 242 -9.38 35.64 4.70
C ASN A 242 -10.03 34.56 3.80
N SER A 243 -9.42 34.19 2.68
CA SER A 243 -9.95 33.13 1.81
C SER A 243 -9.60 31.75 2.38
N ALA A 244 -10.57 31.08 3.00
CA ALA A 244 -10.39 29.71 3.46
C ALA A 244 -10.08 28.71 2.32
N PRO A 245 -10.75 28.76 1.14
CA PRO A 245 -10.40 27.95 -0.03
C PRO A 245 -8.93 28.05 -0.43
N LEU A 246 -8.38 29.28 -0.47
CA LEU A 246 -6.99 29.52 -0.84
C LEU A 246 -5.99 28.87 0.12
N TYR A 247 -6.24 28.97 1.43
CA TYR A 247 -5.38 28.33 2.41
C TYR A 247 -5.52 26.81 2.40
N PHE A 248 -6.70 26.29 2.06
CA PHE A 248 -6.89 24.87 1.91
C PHE A 248 -6.05 24.32 0.74
N ASP A 249 -6.12 24.98 -0.43
CA ASP A 249 -5.37 24.60 -1.63
C ASP A 249 -3.85 24.78 -1.46
N LEU A 250 -3.41 25.85 -0.78
CA LEU A 250 -2.01 26.01 -0.36
C LEU A 250 -1.54 24.90 0.57
N GLY A 251 -2.41 24.42 1.47
CA GLY A 251 -2.15 23.28 2.33
C GLY A 251 -1.92 22.01 1.51
N ALA A 252 -2.79 21.74 0.53
CA ALA A 252 -2.70 20.57 -0.34
C ALA A 252 -1.45 20.56 -1.22
N VAL A 253 -1.11 21.69 -1.85
CA VAL A 253 0.12 21.80 -2.64
C VAL A 253 1.36 21.72 -1.76
N SER A 254 1.37 22.34 -0.58
CA SER A 254 2.52 22.25 0.33
C SER A 254 2.72 20.82 0.84
N GLU A 255 1.64 20.08 1.09
CA GLU A 255 1.72 18.66 1.45
C GLU A 255 2.30 17.83 0.30
N ALA A 256 1.85 18.06 -0.94
CA ALA A 256 2.33 17.36 -2.13
C ALA A 256 3.82 17.63 -2.42
N ILE A 257 4.31 18.83 -2.12
CA ILE A 257 5.74 19.19 -2.20
C ILE A 257 6.56 18.54 -1.08
N GLY A 258 5.93 18.17 0.03
CA GLY A 258 6.58 17.62 1.22
C GLY A 258 6.94 18.67 2.29
N ASP A 259 6.50 19.92 2.13
CA ASP A 259 6.60 20.96 3.16
C ASP A 259 5.48 20.82 4.21
N LEU A 260 5.63 19.79 5.05
CA LEU A 260 4.62 19.41 6.04
C LEU A 260 4.36 20.51 7.09
N ASN A 261 5.33 21.39 7.35
CA ASN A 261 5.13 22.50 8.28
C ASN A 261 4.22 23.56 7.68
N ALA A 262 4.50 24.01 6.46
CA ALA A 262 3.63 24.96 5.76
C ALA A 262 2.23 24.37 5.52
N ALA A 263 2.16 23.09 5.12
CA ALA A 263 0.89 22.39 4.91
C ALA A 263 0.00 22.42 6.16
N ARG A 264 0.57 22.10 7.34
CA ARG A 264 -0.16 22.17 8.62
C ARG A 264 -0.71 23.57 8.87
N ASP A 265 0.15 24.57 8.81
CA ASP A 265 -0.20 25.95 9.16
C ASP A 265 -1.31 26.49 8.23
N TYR A 266 -1.28 26.11 6.95
CA TYR A 266 -2.30 26.45 5.96
C TYR A 266 -3.62 25.71 6.20
N TYR A 267 -3.61 24.41 6.45
CA TYR A 267 -4.83 23.67 6.77
C TYR A 267 -5.51 24.14 8.06
N GLU A 268 -4.73 24.41 9.10
CA GLU A 268 -5.24 24.97 10.36
C GLU A 268 -5.89 26.34 10.12
N LYS A 269 -5.27 27.17 9.28
CA LYS A 269 -5.83 28.48 8.91
C LYS A 269 -7.13 28.35 8.12
N ALA A 270 -7.20 27.44 7.15
CA ALA A 270 -8.42 27.18 6.38
C ALA A 270 -9.58 26.72 7.28
N ALA A 271 -9.32 25.74 8.15
CA ALA A 271 -10.32 25.22 9.11
C ALA A 271 -10.78 26.29 10.11
N ARG A 272 -9.91 27.21 10.53
CA ARG A 272 -10.27 28.34 11.40
C ARG A 272 -11.10 29.40 10.69
N LEU A 273 -10.79 29.71 9.43
CA LEU A 273 -11.51 30.71 8.65
C LEU A 273 -12.91 30.24 8.24
N SER A 274 -13.11 28.94 8.02
CA SER A 274 -14.41 28.35 7.68
C SER A 274 -14.71 27.11 8.54
N PRO A 275 -15.08 27.27 9.83
CA PRO A 275 -15.32 26.15 10.74
C PRO A 275 -16.56 25.32 10.38
N LYS A 276 -17.47 25.86 9.55
CA LYS A 276 -18.64 25.13 9.05
C LYS A 276 -18.33 24.27 7.84
N GLU A 277 -17.21 24.52 7.15
CA GLU A 277 -16.77 23.71 6.02
C GLU A 277 -16.12 22.41 6.52
N ARG A 278 -16.89 21.32 6.47
CA ARG A 278 -16.48 20.02 7.01
C ARG A 278 -15.31 19.41 6.24
N ARG A 279 -15.15 19.75 4.95
CA ARG A 279 -14.06 19.25 4.11
C ARG A 279 -12.71 19.66 4.70
N TYR A 280 -12.53 20.92 5.07
CA TYR A 280 -11.25 21.43 5.58
C TYR A 280 -10.87 20.77 6.92
N ALA A 281 -11.82 20.64 7.85
CA ALA A 281 -11.58 19.94 9.12
C ALA A 281 -11.28 18.44 8.91
N THR A 282 -11.93 17.82 7.91
CA THR A 282 -11.69 16.41 7.57
C THR A 282 -10.29 16.22 7.02
N GLU A 283 -9.85 17.05 6.06
CA GLU A 283 -8.51 16.97 5.50
C GLU A 283 -7.42 17.32 6.51
N LEU A 284 -7.60 18.33 7.38
CA LEU A 284 -6.64 18.61 8.46
C LEU A 284 -6.45 17.38 9.37
N ARG A 285 -7.54 16.68 9.72
CA ARG A 285 -7.49 15.45 10.51
C ARG A 285 -6.81 14.31 9.74
N LEU A 286 -7.03 14.19 8.43
CA LEU A 286 -6.35 13.20 7.60
C LEU A 286 -4.86 13.52 7.49
N PHE A 287 -4.49 14.78 7.24
CA PHE A 287 -3.12 15.28 7.28
C PHE A 287 -2.41 14.92 8.59
N HIS A 288 -3.03 15.14 9.74
CA HIS A 288 -2.43 14.74 11.03
C HIS A 288 -2.25 13.23 11.15
N ARG A 289 -3.24 12.43 10.75
CA ARG A 289 -3.15 10.95 10.74
C ARG A 289 -2.06 10.47 9.79
N ARG A 290 -1.94 11.11 8.63
CA ARG A 290 -0.89 10.86 7.65
C ARG A 290 0.48 11.14 8.29
N ASN A 291 0.62 12.23 9.04
CA ASN A 291 1.92 12.73 9.47
C ASN A 291 2.25 12.49 10.96
N VAL A 292 1.60 11.54 11.65
CA VAL A 292 1.81 11.26 13.10
C VAL A 292 3.30 11.06 13.44
N ALA A 293 4.00 10.16 12.75
CA ALA A 293 5.42 9.88 13.02
C ALA A 293 6.33 11.10 12.80
N ALA A 294 6.05 11.90 11.76
CA ALA A 294 6.79 13.15 11.50
C ALA A 294 6.49 14.21 12.59
N ASN A 295 5.24 14.32 13.02
CA ASN A 295 4.80 15.23 14.08
C ASN A 295 5.41 14.86 15.43
N GLU A 296 5.50 13.57 15.77
CA GLU A 296 6.16 13.10 17.00
C GLU A 296 7.66 13.43 17.01
N LYS A 297 8.35 13.22 15.88
CA LYS A 297 9.77 13.56 15.74
C LYS A 297 10.01 15.06 15.84
N ALA A 298 9.13 15.88 15.27
CA ALA A 298 9.19 17.34 15.38
C ALA A 298 8.92 17.81 16.82
N ALA A 299 7.95 17.22 17.52
CA ALA A 299 7.64 17.54 18.91
C ALA A 299 8.82 17.25 19.86
N ARG A 300 9.53 16.14 19.66
CA ARG A 300 10.74 15.80 20.45
C ARG A 300 11.93 16.73 20.21
N ARG A 301 11.93 17.52 19.13
CA ARG A 301 13.01 18.45 18.76
C ARG A 301 12.74 19.89 19.20
N ARG A 302 11.55 20.20 19.72
CA ARG A 302 11.28 21.52 20.29
C ARG A 302 11.89 21.56 21.71
N PRO A 303 12.83 22.49 21.97
CA PRO A 303 13.46 22.65 23.28
C PRO A 303 12.47 23.12 24.35
#